data_AF-A0A4Z2E7M5-F1
#
_entry.id   AF-A0A4Z2E7M5-F1
#
_cell.length_a   1.000
_cell.length_b   1.000
_cell.length_c   1.000
_cell.angle_alpha   90.00
_cell.angle_beta   90.00
_cell.angle_gamma   90.00
#
_symmetry.space_group_name_H-M   'P 1'
#
loop_
_entity.id
_entity.type
_entity.pdbx_description
1 polymer ?
#
loop_
_entity_poly.entity_id
_entity_poly.type
_entity_poly.pdbx_seq_one_letter_code
_entity_poly.pdbx_strand_id
1 'polypeptide(L)' 'MRKFCEDKVSSSLQPSQNRYIYYFGGLLSGAIKMNSSPLFLHQILIPSLPNFQGEGGYSPFLKVYQSMQLVYTSGI' A
#
# COMPACT_ATOMS: atom_id res chain seq x y z
N MET A 1 -16.93 -11.50 7.81
CA MET A 1 -16.40 -10.38 6.99
C MET A 1 -15.88 -10.82 5.63
N ARG A 2 -14.90 -11.72 5.53
CA ARG A 2 -14.34 -12.13 4.22
C ARG A 2 -15.40 -12.56 3.19
N LYS A 3 -16.27 -13.51 3.58
CA LYS A 3 -17.39 -13.98 2.74
C LYS A 3 -18.35 -12.86 2.32
N PHE A 4 -18.66 -11.92 3.21
CA PHE A 4 -19.50 -10.75 2.86
C PHE A 4 -18.82 -9.86 1.81
N CYS A 5 -17.53 -9.57 1.96
CA CYS A 5 -16.78 -8.77 0.99
C CYS A 5 -16.67 -9.49 -0.37
N GLU A 6 -16.44 -10.80 -0.36
CA GLU A 6 -16.41 -11.64 -1.56
C GLU A 6 -17.77 -11.65 -2.27
N ASP A 7 -18.85 -11.85 -1.52
CA ASP A 7 -20.20 -11.99 -2.07
C ASP A 7 -20.82 -10.66 -2.52
N LYS A 8 -20.41 -9.52 -1.94
CA LYS A 8 -21.09 -8.22 -2.14
C LYS A 8 -20.22 -7.12 -2.75
N VAL A 9 -18.89 -7.25 -2.75
CA VAL A 9 -17.99 -6.13 -3.07
C VAL A 9 -16.85 -6.54 -4.02
N SER A 10 -16.64 -7.84 -4.25
CA SER A 10 -15.41 -8.38 -4.88
C SER A 10 -15.03 -7.83 -6.24
N SER A 11 -16.00 -7.45 -7.08
CA SER A 11 -15.72 -7.01 -8.46
C SER A 11 -15.08 -5.61 -8.56
N SER A 12 -15.05 -4.83 -7.48
CA SER A 12 -14.62 -3.42 -7.50
C SER A 12 -13.50 -3.06 -6.51
N LEU A 13 -12.98 -4.03 -5.76
CA LEU A 13 -11.98 -3.74 -4.72
C LEU A 13 -10.58 -3.53 -5.29
N GLN A 14 -9.98 -2.39 -4.95
CA GLN A 14 -8.56 -2.12 -5.19
C GLN A 14 -7.68 -3.04 -4.34
N PRO A 15 -6.45 -3.38 -4.80
CA PRO A 15 -5.54 -4.23 -4.03
C PRO A 15 -5.27 -3.76 -2.60
N SER A 16 -5.23 -2.44 -2.36
CA SER A 16 -5.09 -1.86 -1.02
C SER A 16 -6.29 -2.16 -0.12
N GLN A 17 -7.52 -2.14 -0.64
CA GLN A 17 -8.73 -2.48 0.12
C GLN A 17 -8.76 -3.96 0.50
N ASN A 18 -8.37 -4.84 -0.43
CA ASN A 18 -8.25 -6.28 -0.16
C ASN A 18 -7.27 -6.59 0.98
N ARG A 19 -6.15 -5.85 1.05
CA ARG A 19 -5.18 -5.97 2.14
C ARG A 19 -5.81 -5.66 3.51
N TYR A 20 -6.67 -4.64 3.60
CA TYR A 20 -7.35 -4.30 4.86
C TYR A 20 -8.36 -5.38 5.29
N ILE A 21 -9.09 -5.97 4.36
CA ILE A 21 -9.99 -7.10 4.65
C ILE A 21 -9.19 -8.29 5.20
N TYR A 22 -8.03 -8.59 4.59
CA TYR A 22 -7.13 -9.64 5.06
C TYR A 22 -6.60 -9.35 6.47
N TYR A 23 -6.07 -8.15 6.73
CA TYR A 23 -5.56 -7.75 8.05
C TYR A 23 -6.64 -7.84 9.13
N PHE A 24 -7.82 -7.29 8.85
CA PHE A 24 -8.91 -7.32 9.81
C PHE A 24 -9.36 -8.75 10.14
N GLY A 25 -9.48 -9.61 9.11
CA GLY A 25 -9.77 -11.03 9.31
C GLY A 25 -8.71 -11.75 10.14
N GLY A 26 -7.43 -11.49 9.87
CA GLY A 26 -6.31 -12.09 10.60
C GLY A 26 -6.21 -11.61 12.05
N LEU A 27 -6.57 -10.35 12.34
CA LEU A 27 -6.67 -9.83 13.70
C LEU A 27 -7.80 -10.52 14.47
N LEU A 28 -8.98 -10.67 13.85
CA LEU A 28 -10.12 -11.35 14.48
C LEU A 28 -9.86 -12.84 14.74
N SER A 29 -9.12 -13.51 13.85
CA SER A 29 -8.77 -14.93 14.03
C SER A 29 -7.54 -15.15 14.91
N GLY A 30 -6.86 -14.08 15.36
CA GLY A 30 -5.60 -14.15 16.11
C GLY A 30 -4.38 -14.62 15.29
N ALA A 31 -4.52 -14.79 13.98
CA ALA A 31 -3.43 -15.16 13.08
C ALA A 31 -2.44 -14.00 12.86
N ILE A 32 -2.90 -12.76 13.08
CA ILE A 32 -2.08 -11.54 13.05
C ILE A 32 -2.11 -10.91 14.44
N LYS A 33 -0.95 -10.44 14.91
CA LYS A 33 -0.81 -9.63 16.11
C LYS A 33 -0.30 -8.25 15.73
N MET A 34 -0.80 -7.23 16.41
CA MET A 34 -0.34 -5.85 16.22
C MET A 34 1.11 -5.71 16.71
N ASN A 35 1.92 -4.97 15.96
CA ASN A 35 3.27 -4.57 16.36
C ASN A 35 3.27 -3.05 16.56
N SER A 36 3.62 -2.59 17.76
CA SER A 36 3.72 -1.17 18.12
C SER A 36 5.15 -0.63 18.04
N SER A 37 6.13 -1.47 17.67
CA SER A 37 7.52 -1.04 17.53
C SER A 37 7.67 -0.10 16.34
N PRO A 38 8.51 0.95 16.44
CA PRO A 38 8.77 1.83 15.32
C PRO A 38 9.45 1.06 14.17
N LEU A 39 9.08 1.42 12.94
CA LEU A 39 9.70 0.91 11.72
C LEU A 39 10.35 2.06 10.96
N PHE A 40 11.57 1.85 10.49
CA PHE A 40 12.34 2.84 9.74
C PHE A 40 12.37 2.46 8.26
N LEU A 41 11.91 3.37 7.40
CA LEU A 41 11.98 3.21 5.95
C LEU A 41 13.29 3.81 5.44
N HIS A 42 14.28 2.96 5.16
CA HIS A 42 15.61 3.42 4.72
C HIS A 42 15.71 3.66 3.21
N GLN A 43 15.09 2.80 2.40
CA GLN A 43 15.20 2.86 0.95
C GLN A 43 13.95 2.25 0.30
N ILE A 44 13.58 2.79 -0.87
CA ILE A 44 12.62 2.17 -1.78
C ILE A 44 13.35 1.89 -3.10
N LEU A 45 13.32 0.63 -3.52
CA LEU A 45 13.85 0.19 -4.82
C LEU A 45 12.67 -0.16 -5.74
N ILE A 46 12.63 0.46 -6.91
CA ILE A 46 11.65 0.13 -7.96
C ILE A 46 12.42 -0.53 -9.10
N PRO A 47 12.35 -1.87 -9.25
CA PRO A 47 13.26 -2.62 -10.12
C PRO A 47 13.01 -2.36 -11.62
N SER A 48 11.78 -2.04 -11.99
CA SER A 48 11.44 -1.60 -13.33
C SER A 48 10.40 -0.49 -13.25
N LEU A 49 10.62 0.57 -14.03
CA LEU A 49 9.66 1.65 -14.17
C LEU A 49 8.92 1.44 -15.50
N PRO A 50 7.58 1.46 -15.50
CA PRO A 50 6.82 1.51 -16.74
C PRO A 50 7.30 2.66 -17.62
N ASN A 51 7.25 2.47 -18.93
CA ASN A 51 7.56 3.54 -19.86
C ASN A 51 6.41 4.56 -19.86
N PHE A 52 6.52 5.58 -18.99
CA PHE A 52 5.46 6.57 -18.78
C PHE A 52 5.49 7.72 -19.80
N GLN A 53 6.57 7.88 -20.58
CA GLN A 53 6.71 8.98 -21.53
C GLN A 53 7.48 8.52 -22.79
N GLY A 54 6.98 8.87 -23.98
CA GLY A 54 7.71 8.65 -25.23
C GLY A 54 8.95 9.55 -25.32
N GLU A 55 10.02 9.03 -25.94
CA GLU A 55 11.28 9.74 -26.22
C GLU A 55 12.12 10.18 -24.99
N GLY A 56 12.34 9.27 -24.03
CA GLY A 56 13.65 9.24 -23.36
C GLY A 56 13.80 9.91 -21.99
N GLY A 57 12.75 10.05 -21.19
CA GLY A 57 12.94 10.41 -19.78
C GLY A 57 11.73 10.19 -18.89
N TYR A 58 11.95 9.66 -17.69
CA TYR A 58 10.99 9.65 -16.59
C TYR A 58 11.69 10.12 -15.32
N SER A 59 11.13 11.12 -14.65
CA SER A 59 11.66 11.69 -13.41
C SER A 59 10.70 11.37 -12.26
N PRO A 60 10.79 10.17 -11.64
CA PRO A 60 9.91 9.83 -10.53
C PRO A 60 10.20 10.71 -9.33
N PHE A 61 9.14 11.08 -8.63
CA PHE A 61 9.22 11.50 -7.24
C PHE A 61 8.29 10.64 -6.39
N LEU A 62 8.58 10.59 -5.10
CA LEU A 62 7.84 9.82 -4.12
C LEU A 62 7.27 10.75 -3.06
N LYS A 63 6.02 10.51 -2.65
CA LYS A 63 5.44 11.07 -1.43
C LYS A 63 5.03 9.94 -0.49
N VAL A 64 5.37 10.07 0.79
CA VAL A 64 4.96 9.13 1.84
C VAL A 64 3.98 9.85 2.76
N TYR A 65 2.82 9.22 2.96
CA TYR A 65 1.78 9.74 3.83
C TYR A 65 1.55 8.79 5.01
N GLN A 66 1.38 9.36 6.20
CA GLN A 66 0.96 8.66 7.41
C GLN A 66 -0.27 9.37 7.97
N SER A 67 -1.38 8.64 8.19
CA SER A 67 -2.63 9.23 8.69
C SER A 67 -3.09 10.46 7.88
N MET A 68 -2.96 10.39 6.55
CA MET A 68 -3.23 11.48 5.59
C MET A 68 -2.31 12.71 5.73
N GLN A 69 -1.28 12.66 6.57
CA GLN A 69 -0.25 13.70 6.67
C GLN A 69 0.96 13.33 5.79
N LEU A 70 1.44 14.29 5.00
CA LEU A 70 2.67 14.13 4.22
C LEU A 70 3.86 14.12 5.19
N VAL A 71 4.59 13.01 5.26
CA VAL A 71 5.76 12.86 6.16
C VAL A 71 7.09 12.88 5.42
N TYR A 72 7.08 12.65 4.10
CA TYR A 72 8.28 12.71 3.27
C TYR A 72 7.92 12.98 1.80
N THR A 73 8.77 13.76 1.12
CA THR A 73 8.80 13.88 -0.34
C THR A 73 10.24 13.67 -0.81
N SER A 74 10.45 12.90 -1.87
CA SER A 74 11.75 12.90 -2.55
C SER A 74 11.96 14.23 -3.27
N GLY A 75 13.20 14.47 -3.72
CA GLY A 75 13.49 15.55 -4.65
C GLY A 75 12.68 15.44 -5.95
N ILE A 76 12.50 16.60 -6.60
CA ILE A 76 11.90 16.79 -7.92
C ILE A 76 13.00 17.29 -8.85
#